data_AF-A0A970KBN5-F1
#
_entry.id   AF-A0A970KBN5-F1
#
_cell.length_a   1.000
_cell.length_b   1.000
_cell.length_c   1.000
_cell.angle_alpha   90.00
_cell.angle_beta   90.00
_cell.angle_gamma   90.00
#
_symmetry.space_group_name_H-M   'P 1'
#
loop_
_entity.id
_entity.type
_entity.pdbx_description
1 polymer ?
#
loop_
_entity_poly.entity_id
_entity_poly.type
_entity_poly.pdbx_seq_one_letter_code
_entity_poly.pdbx_strand_id
1 'polypeptide(L)'
;MAYLVLAYPELTNEDFDRIQSYRKDNDELFFNVVNPHFTIVFPVFDISEEEFTKEVKDKSANSVKFDFIIRCATINKDAFSDY
;
A
#
# COMPACT_ATOMS: atom_id res chain seq x y z
N MET A 1 4.35 -4.43 -18.45
CA MET A 1 3.97 -3.48 -17.39
C MET A 1 3.33 -4.27 -16.28
N ALA A 2 3.54 -3.92 -15.02
CA ALA A 2 2.85 -4.54 -13.90
C ALA A 2 1.83 -3.55 -13.32
N TYR A 3 0.65 -4.04 -12.95
CA TYR A 3 -0.36 -3.24 -12.28
C TYR A 3 -0.54 -3.69 -10.83
N LEU A 4 -0.79 -2.74 -9.94
CA LEU A 4 -0.97 -2.98 -8.51
C LEU A 4 -2.04 -2.01 -7.98
N VAL A 5 -2.67 -2.36 -6.84
CA VAL A 5 -3.68 -1.50 -6.20
C VAL A 5 -3.22 -1.10 -4.81
N LEU A 6 -3.10 0.21 -4.60
CA LEU A 6 -2.82 0.80 -3.30
C LEU A 6 -4.06 1.53 -2.78
N ALA A 7 -4.38 1.32 -1.51
CA ALA A 7 -5.34 2.12 -0.78
C ALA A 7 -4.58 3.12 0.12
N TYR A 8 -4.75 4.41 -0.14
CA TYR A 8 -4.20 5.47 0.70
C TYR A 8 -5.22 5.81 1.80
N PRO A 9 -4.92 5.52 3.07
CA PRO A 9 -5.84 5.86 4.16
C PRO A 9 -5.93 7.37 4.37
N GLU A 10 -7.08 7.83 4.84
CA GLU A 10 -7.22 9.16 5.42
C GLU A 10 -6.52 9.15 6.79
N LEU A 11 -5.41 9.91 6.91
CA LEU A 11 -4.60 9.99 8.14
C LEU A 11 -4.59 11.42 8.67
N THR A 12 -4.41 11.56 9.97
CA THR A 12 -4.02 12.86 10.55
C THR A 12 -2.58 13.20 10.11
N ASN A 13 -2.23 14.48 10.11
CA ASN A 13 -0.84 14.89 9.82
C ASN A 13 0.15 14.27 10.82
N GLU A 14 -0.24 14.19 12.10
CA GLU A 14 0.58 13.57 13.15
C GLU A 14 0.87 12.09 12.88
N ASP A 15 -0.16 11.31 12.52
CA ASP A 15 0.01 9.89 12.18
C ASP A 15 0.82 9.71 10.91
N PHE A 16 0.57 10.53 9.89
CA PHE A 16 1.32 10.52 8.64
C PHE A 16 2.82 10.77 8.88
N ASP A 17 3.16 11.83 9.61
CA ASP A 17 4.54 12.20 9.92
C ASP A 17 5.23 11.15 10.78
N ARG A 18 4.50 10.55 11.73
CA ARG A 18 5.01 9.46 12.57
C ARG A 18 5.33 8.22 11.74
N ILE A 19 4.45 7.82 10.84
CA ILE A 19 4.67 6.67 9.95
C ILE A 19 5.84 6.96 9.00
N GLN A 20 5.87 8.14 8.38
CA GLN A 20 6.94 8.52 7.46
C GLN A 20 8.30 8.59 8.15
N SER A 21 8.37 9.11 9.38
CA SER A 21 9.61 9.13 10.16
C SER A 21 10.13 7.72 10.42
N TYR A 22 9.25 6.77 10.76
CA TYR A 22 9.64 5.38 10.92
C TYR A 22 10.10 4.76 9.59
N ARG A 23 9.36 4.98 8.49
CA ARG A 23 9.72 4.44 7.17
C ARG A 23 11.05 5.00 6.66
N LYS A 24 11.36 6.27 6.92
CA LYS A 24 12.62 6.90 6.50
C LYS A 24 13.85 6.10 6.95
N ASP A 25 13.79 5.52 8.14
CA ASP A 25 14.92 4.81 8.74
C ASP A 25 14.89 3.30 8.46
N ASN A 26 13.75 2.75 8.00
CA ASN A 26 13.50 1.30 7.98
C ASN A 26 12.95 0.75 6.64
N ASP A 27 12.58 1.60 5.68
CA ASP A 27 11.97 1.23 4.40
C ASP A 27 12.79 1.83 3.24
N GLU A 28 14.02 1.32 3.06
CA GLU A 28 14.97 1.85 2.08
C GLU A 28 14.43 1.79 0.64
N LEU A 29 13.71 0.72 0.31
CA LEU A 29 13.23 0.47 -1.05
C LEU A 29 12.04 1.35 -1.44
N PHE A 30 11.08 1.55 -0.53
CA PHE A 30 9.78 2.13 -0.90
C PHE A 30 9.51 3.50 -0.30
N PHE A 31 10.34 3.99 0.63
CA PHE A 31 10.14 5.30 1.29
C PHE A 31 9.94 6.45 0.29
N ASN A 32 10.75 6.49 -0.77
CA ASN A 32 10.69 7.55 -1.79
C ASN A 32 9.76 7.25 -2.97
N VAL A 33 9.15 6.06 -3.03
CA VAL A 33 8.36 5.59 -4.17
C VAL A 33 6.87 5.78 -3.93
N VAL A 34 6.43 5.55 -2.68
CA VAL A 34 5.00 5.54 -2.31
C VAL A 34 4.81 6.14 -0.92
N ASN A 35 3.70 6.84 -0.73
CA ASN A 35 3.24 7.31 0.58
C ASN A 35 2.70 6.15 1.43
N PRO A 36 2.45 6.33 2.74
CA PRO A 36 1.81 5.32 3.57
C PRO A 36 0.51 4.82 2.93
N HIS A 37 0.41 3.51 2.75
CA HIS A 37 -0.67 2.86 2.01
C HIS A 37 -0.88 1.44 2.50
N PHE A 38 -2.00 0.84 2.11
CA PHE A 38 -2.22 -0.60 2.16
C PHE A 38 -2.18 -1.17 0.74
N THR A 39 -1.33 -2.16 0.51
CA THR A 39 -1.36 -2.92 -0.75
C THR A 39 -2.56 -3.85 -0.72
N ILE A 40 -3.47 -3.72 -1.67
CA ILE A 40 -4.67 -4.55 -1.80
C ILE A 40 -4.45 -5.64 -2.86
N VAL A 41 -3.77 -5.27 -3.94
CA VAL A 41 -3.40 -6.19 -5.04
C VAL A 41 -1.91 -6.05 -5.30
N PHE A 42 -1.18 -7.14 -5.14
CA PHE A 42 0.24 -7.26 -5.48
C PHE A 42 0.43 -7.26 -7.01
N PRO A 43 1.65 -6.96 -7.52
CA PRO A 43 1.88 -6.79 -8.96
C PRO A 43 1.32 -7.91 -9.84
N VAL A 44 0.47 -7.52 -10.80
CA VAL A 44 -0.14 -8.40 -11.82
C VAL A 44 0.43 -8.05 -13.20
N PHE A 45 0.71 -9.08 -13.99
CA PHE A 45 1.30 -8.97 -15.33
C PHE A 45 0.31 -9.47 -16.40
N ASP A 46 0.62 -9.21 -17.67
CA ASP A 46 -0.07 -9.78 -18.84
C ASP A 46 -1.60 -9.52 -18.91
N ILE A 47 -2.04 -8.37 -18.40
CA ILE A 47 -3.41 -7.88 -18.48
C ILE A 47 -3.41 -6.46 -19.06
N SER A 48 -4.46 -6.04 -19.76
CA SER A 48 -4.58 -4.64 -20.18
C SER A 48 -4.98 -3.73 -19.02
N GLU A 49 -4.63 -2.44 -19.09
CA GLU A 49 -5.04 -1.45 -18.09
C GLU A 49 -6.56 -1.36 -17.94
N GLU A 50 -7.29 -1.47 -19.06
CA GLU A 50 -8.75 -1.39 -19.09
C GLU A 50 -9.38 -2.57 -18.33
N GLU A 51 -8.96 -3.80 -18.64
CA GLU A 51 -9.42 -5.00 -17.96
C GLU A 51 -9.09 -4.95 -16.47
N PHE A 52 -7.87 -4.55 -16.13
CA PHE A 52 -7.44 -4.40 -14.74
C PHE A 52 -8.28 -3.37 -13.99
N THR A 53 -8.45 -2.18 -14.56
CA THR A 53 -9.22 -1.10 -13.93
C THR A 53 -10.70 -1.46 -13.79
N LYS A 54 -11.26 -2.17 -14.77
CA LYS A 54 -12.64 -2.66 -14.71
C LYS A 54 -12.81 -3.65 -13.55
N GLU A 55 -11.93 -4.63 -13.43
CA GLU A 55 -11.98 -5.62 -12.34
C GLU A 55 -11.89 -4.95 -10.97
N VAL A 56 -10.95 -4.00 -10.79
CA VAL A 56 -10.79 -3.26 -9.53
C VAL A 56 -12.06 -2.46 -9.20
N LYS A 57 -12.69 -1.82 -10.18
CA LYS A 57 -13.97 -1.10 -9.97
C LYS A 57 -15.09 -2.06 -9.59
N ASP A 58 -15.22 -3.18 -10.28
CA ASP A 58 -16.28 -4.17 -10.04
C ASP A 58 -16.16 -4.78 -8.63
N LYS A 59 -14.94 -5.10 -8.18
CA LYS A 59 -14.70 -5.64 -6.84
C LYS A 59 -14.86 -4.60 -5.72
N SER A 60 -14.51 -3.34 -6.00
CA SER A 60 -14.57 -2.29 -4.98
C SER A 60 -15.94 -1.59 -4.88
N ALA A 61 -16.86 -1.83 -5.82
CA ALA A 61 -18.14 -1.11 -5.96
C ALA A 61 -18.99 -1.03 -4.67
N ASN A 62 -18.95 -2.05 -3.81
CA ASN A 62 -19.73 -2.11 -2.57
C ASN A 62 -18.88 -1.95 -1.30
N SER A 63 -17.65 -1.45 -1.44
CA SER A 63 -16.77 -1.22 -0.30
C SER A 63 -17.27 -0.02 0.49
N VAL A 64 -17.44 -0.20 1.80
CA VAL A 64 -17.79 0.88 2.71
C VAL A 64 -16.55 1.40 3.42
N LYS A 65 -16.57 2.68 3.78
CA LYS A 65 -15.53 3.26 4.64
C LYS A 65 -15.56 2.56 6.01
N PHE A 66 -14.40 2.38 6.59
CA PHE A 66 -14.23 1.85 7.94
C PHE A 66 -13.05 2.53 8.62
N ASP A 67 -13.13 2.64 9.94
CA ASP A 67 -12.04 3.12 10.77
C ASP A 67 -11.08 1.97 11.08
N PHE A 68 -9.80 2.29 11.25
CA PHE A 68 -8.78 1.32 11.60
C PHE A 68 -7.84 1.86 12.67
N ILE A 69 -7.12 0.96 13.35
CA ILE A 69 -6.11 1.30 14.35
C ILE A 69 -4.89 0.43 14.08
N ILE A 70 -3.73 1.06 13.88
CA ILE A 70 -2.43 0.38 13.79
C ILE A 70 -1.79 0.38 15.18
N ARG A 71 -1.53 -0.82 15.73
CA ARG A 71 -1.02 -0.97 17.11
C ARG A 71 0.48 -1.23 17.19
N CYS A 72 1.08 -1.71 16.10
CA CYS A 72 2.50 -2.00 16.03
C CYS A 72 3.02 -1.85 14.60
N ALA A 73 4.30 -1.55 14.48
CA ALA A 73 5.05 -1.57 13.23
C ALA A 73 6.20 -2.56 13.39
N THR A 74 6.42 -3.40 12.39
CA THR A 74 7.48 -4.41 12.39
C THR A 74 8.19 -4.39 11.05
N ILE A 75 9.53 -4.47 11.06
CA ILE A 75 10.29 -4.75 9.85
C ILE A 75 10.14 -6.25 9.59
N ASN A 76 9.41 -6.61 8.55
CA ASN A 76 9.35 -8.00 8.14
C ASN A 76 10.49 -8.19 7.13
N LYS A 77 11.54 -8.90 7.51
CA LYS A 77 12.58 -9.30 6.56
C LYS A 77 11.94 -10.28 5.58
N ASP A 78 11.82 -9.87 4.33
CA ASP A 78 11.36 -10.79 3.31
C ASP A 78 12.35 -11.96 3.25
N ALA A 79 11.86 -13.19 3.33
CA ALA A 79 12.72 -14.37 3.34
C ALA A 79 13.54 -14.51 2.05
N PHE A 80 13.20 -13.75 1.02
CA PHE A 80 13.80 -13.76 -0.31
C PHE A 80 14.59 -12.48 -0.65
N SER A 81 14.71 -11.54 0.29
CA SER A 81 15.45 -10.28 0.11
C SER A 81 16.26 -9.95 1.36
N ASP A 82 17.52 -9.53 1.15
CA ASP A 82 18.38 -9.01 2.23
C ASP A 82 17.99 -7.59 2.69
N TYR A 83 17.06 -6.97 1.96
CA TYR A 83 16.32 -5.74 2.33
C TYR A 83 14.99 -6.10 2.99
#